data_AF-A0A8H6M9E4-F1
#
_entry.id   AF-A0A8H6M9E4-F1
#
_cell.length_a   1.000
_cell.length_b   1.000
_cell.length_c   1.000
_cell.angle_alpha   90.00
_cell.angle_beta   90.00
_cell.angle_gamma   90.00
#
_symmetry.space_group_name_H-M   'P 1'
#
loop_
_entity.id
_entity.type
_entity.pdbx_description
1 polymer ?
#
loop_
_entity_poly.entity_id
_entity_poly.type
_entity_poly.pdbx_seq_one_letter_code
_entity_poly.pdbx_strand_id
1 'polypeptide(L)'
;MKLTGYLALLTAAACSLVSAVTIPGADTPLFYLIATGPDSAGVNFLPVRLNGGSNYFSILTGTGPIAKFYFKQGQLVAVDPVSGPSGQAYRALVNTLQSGTGTCATFGQFGTVFGSSSNKCASYSTFGLQSNSENSQLGAHIVFNWTGSFYLCGAQKEVYYKVNPADGPSGCTQIELYTLPVVQ
;
A
#
# COMPACT_ATOMS: atom_id res chain seq x y z
N MET A 1 -31.31 62.31 11.06
CA MET A 1 -30.70 61.38 10.09
C MET A 1 -29.30 61.04 10.56
N LYS A 2 -29.04 59.79 10.97
CA LYS A 2 -27.69 59.25 11.20
C LYS A 2 -27.64 57.83 10.64
N LEU A 3 -26.93 57.67 9.53
CA LEU A 3 -26.54 56.38 8.96
C LEU A 3 -25.39 55.81 9.78
N THR A 4 -25.58 54.64 10.34
CA THR A 4 -24.54 53.76 10.92
C THR A 4 -25.20 52.40 11.03
N GLY A 5 -24.76 51.30 10.43
CA GLY A 5 -23.57 51.00 9.66
C GLY A 5 -23.56 49.47 9.66
N TYR A 6 -23.90 48.86 8.53
CA TYR A 6 -23.88 47.40 8.37
C TYR A 6 -22.43 46.93 8.35
N LEU A 7 -21.91 46.52 9.49
CA LEU A 7 -20.65 45.79 9.57
C LEU A 7 -20.95 44.31 9.25
N ALA A 8 -20.98 43.98 7.95
CA ALA A 8 -20.94 42.60 7.51
C ALA A 8 -19.53 42.05 7.79
N LEU A 9 -19.37 41.29 8.87
CA LEU A 9 -18.20 40.45 9.05
C LEU A 9 -18.25 39.32 8.01
N LEU A 10 -17.50 39.49 6.91
CA LEU A 10 -17.04 38.34 6.13
C LEU A 10 -16.02 37.58 6.97
N THR A 11 -16.48 36.57 7.70
CA THR A 11 -15.60 35.48 8.16
C THR A 11 -15.19 34.69 6.92
N ALA A 12 -14.05 35.05 6.34
CA ALA A 12 -13.36 34.22 5.35
C ALA A 12 -13.00 32.90 6.04
N ALA A 13 -13.75 31.84 5.75
CA ALA A 13 -13.39 30.48 6.10
C ALA A 13 -12.06 30.17 5.38
N ALA A 14 -10.96 30.18 6.12
CA ALA A 14 -9.69 29.69 5.63
C ALA A 14 -9.81 28.17 5.43
N CYS A 15 -10.18 27.73 4.23
CA CYS A 15 -9.95 26.35 3.83
C CYS A 15 -8.44 26.13 3.88
N SER A 16 -7.95 25.45 4.91
CA SER A 16 -6.57 24.98 4.96
C SER A 16 -6.33 24.12 3.72
N LEU A 17 -5.43 24.58 2.85
CA LEU A 17 -5.02 23.84 1.65
C LEU A 17 -4.22 22.62 2.11
N VAL A 18 -4.90 21.48 2.23
CA VAL A 18 -4.26 20.19 2.49
C VAL A 18 -3.63 19.73 1.19
N SER A 19 -2.31 19.53 1.18
CA SER A 19 -1.57 19.09 0.00
C SER A 19 -0.99 17.69 0.20
N ALA A 20 -0.98 16.87 -0.84
CA ALA A 20 -0.33 15.56 -0.81
C ALA A 20 1.20 15.74 -0.84
N VAL A 21 1.92 15.01 0.01
CA VAL A 21 3.39 15.06 0.07
C VAL A 21 3.98 14.43 -1.19
N THR A 22 4.83 15.14 -1.91
CA THR A 22 5.53 14.63 -3.10
C THR A 22 7.02 14.48 -2.84
N ILE A 23 7.60 13.37 -3.29
CA ILE A 23 9.05 13.15 -3.25
C ILE A 23 9.64 13.64 -4.58
N PRO A 24 10.76 14.40 -4.58
CA PRO A 24 11.42 14.81 -5.80
C PRO A 24 11.72 13.63 -6.73
N GLY A 25 11.23 13.72 -7.98
CA GLY A 25 11.40 12.67 -8.99
C GLY A 25 10.54 11.41 -8.79
N ALA A 26 9.52 11.47 -7.93
CA ALA A 26 8.47 10.45 -7.88
C ALA A 26 7.42 10.69 -8.98
N ASP A 27 6.85 9.60 -9.50
CA ASP A 27 5.77 9.62 -10.48
C ASP A 27 4.41 9.87 -9.81
N THR A 28 4.31 9.62 -8.50
CA THR A 28 3.11 9.81 -7.69
C THR A 28 3.44 10.55 -6.39
N PRO A 29 2.46 11.25 -5.77
CA PRO A 29 2.56 11.62 -4.36
C PRO A 29 2.74 10.40 -3.45
N LEU A 30 3.15 10.64 -2.21
CA LEU A 30 3.18 9.63 -1.17
C LEU A 30 1.76 9.16 -0.81
N PHE A 31 1.61 7.86 -0.61
CA PHE A 31 0.37 7.26 -0.14
C PHE A 31 0.63 6.11 0.83
N TYR A 32 -0.35 5.85 1.70
CA TYR A 32 -0.47 4.60 2.43
C TYR A 32 -1.23 3.59 1.58
N LEU A 33 -0.97 2.29 1.79
CA LEU A 33 -1.84 1.22 1.30
C LEU A 33 -2.74 0.75 2.44
N ILE A 34 -4.03 0.85 2.25
CA ILE A 34 -5.06 0.48 3.23
C ILE A 34 -5.80 -0.75 2.72
N ALA A 35 -5.73 -1.82 3.48
CA ALA A 35 -6.45 -3.04 3.18
C ALA A 35 -7.93 -2.90 3.47
N THR A 36 -8.76 -3.21 2.49
CA THR A 36 -10.21 -3.31 2.61
C THR A 36 -10.66 -4.74 2.42
N GLY A 37 -11.62 -5.15 3.25
CA GLY A 37 -12.10 -6.52 3.37
C GLY A 37 -12.09 -6.88 4.84
N PRO A 38 -13.23 -7.27 5.45
CA PRO A 38 -13.23 -7.68 6.84
C PRO A 38 -12.32 -8.89 6.98
N ASP A 39 -11.36 -8.80 7.90
CA ASP A 39 -10.66 -10.00 8.30
C ASP A 39 -11.63 -10.97 9.02
N SER A 40 -11.16 -12.17 9.36
CA SER A 40 -11.98 -13.15 10.08
C SER A 40 -12.54 -12.67 11.43
N ALA A 41 -12.05 -11.54 11.97
CA ALA A 41 -12.52 -10.90 13.18
C ALA A 41 -13.39 -9.65 12.91
N GLY A 42 -13.71 -9.34 11.65
CA GLY A 42 -14.52 -8.19 11.24
C GLY A 42 -13.76 -6.85 11.21
N VAL A 43 -12.44 -6.86 11.37
CA VAL A 43 -11.61 -5.65 11.32
C VAL A 43 -11.34 -5.29 9.86
N ASN A 44 -11.54 -4.01 9.52
CA ASN A 44 -11.40 -3.48 8.18
C ASN A 44 -10.54 -2.21 8.19
N PHE A 45 -10.04 -1.78 7.02
CA PHE A 45 -9.24 -0.56 6.84
C PHE A 45 -7.90 -0.57 7.61
N LEU A 46 -7.15 -1.67 7.48
CA LEU A 46 -5.85 -1.79 8.13
C LEU A 46 -4.70 -1.31 7.23
N PRO A 47 -3.77 -0.49 7.73
CA PRO A 47 -2.66 -0.02 6.93
C PRO A 47 -1.58 -1.10 6.76
N VAL A 48 -1.00 -1.17 5.56
CA VAL A 48 0.18 -2.00 5.29
C VAL A 48 1.38 -1.44 6.05
N ARG A 49 2.04 -2.31 6.82
CA ARG A 49 3.29 -2.00 7.52
C ARG A 49 4.49 -2.49 6.71
N LEU A 50 5.62 -1.78 6.88
CA LEU A 50 6.84 -2.03 6.11
C LEU A 50 7.41 -3.43 6.39
N ASN A 51 7.32 -3.85 7.66
CA ASN A 51 7.84 -5.10 8.18
C ASN A 51 7.04 -5.56 9.41
N GLY A 52 7.06 -6.87 9.67
CA GLY A 52 6.51 -7.46 10.89
C GLY A 52 5.95 -8.87 10.72
N GLY A 53 5.75 -9.34 9.48
CA GLY A 53 5.36 -10.72 9.21
C GLY A 53 6.53 -11.69 9.20
N SER A 54 6.23 -12.95 8.86
CA SER A 54 7.23 -13.97 8.60
C SER A 54 8.25 -13.45 7.59
N ASN A 55 9.54 -13.69 7.86
CA ASN A 55 10.65 -13.22 7.03
C ASN A 55 10.67 -11.68 6.81
N TYR A 56 10.12 -10.90 7.74
CA TYR A 56 10.07 -9.43 7.73
C TYR A 56 9.22 -8.80 6.62
N PHE A 57 8.32 -9.57 6.00
CA PHE A 57 7.39 -9.05 4.99
C PHE A 57 6.22 -8.27 5.59
N SER A 58 5.39 -7.69 4.71
CA SER A 58 4.31 -6.79 5.10
C SER A 58 3.17 -7.50 5.82
N ILE A 59 2.72 -6.86 6.90
CA ILE A 59 1.55 -7.26 7.69
C ILE A 59 0.62 -6.08 7.87
N LEU A 60 -0.63 -6.38 8.19
CA LEU A 60 -1.67 -5.38 8.48
C LEU A 60 -1.81 -5.05 9.98
N THR A 61 -1.26 -5.91 10.85
CA THR A 61 -1.32 -5.76 12.31
C THR A 61 0.05 -5.45 12.91
N GLY A 62 0.15 -5.26 14.22
CA GLY A 62 1.42 -5.02 14.93
C GLY A 62 1.78 -3.54 15.11
N THR A 63 3.02 -3.28 15.52
CA THR A 63 3.49 -1.95 15.96
C THR A 63 4.59 -1.35 15.09
N GLY A 64 5.06 -2.07 14.07
CA GLY A 64 6.08 -1.59 13.12
C GLY A 64 5.62 -0.37 12.31
N PRO A 65 6.52 0.35 11.63
CA PRO A 65 6.16 1.56 10.89
C PRO A 65 5.15 1.27 9.78
N ILE A 66 4.14 2.12 9.67
CA ILE A 66 3.22 2.12 8.52
C ILE A 66 4.02 2.54 7.29
N ALA A 67 3.95 1.72 6.23
CA ALA A 67 4.72 1.97 5.02
C ALA A 67 4.11 3.14 4.22
N LYS A 68 4.99 4.06 3.80
CA LYS A 68 4.66 5.17 2.90
C LYS A 68 5.21 4.83 1.53
N PHE A 69 4.33 4.61 0.57
CA PHE A 69 4.65 4.19 -0.78
C PHE A 69 4.58 5.34 -1.77
N TYR A 70 5.31 5.19 -2.87
CA TYR A 70 5.21 6.02 -4.07
C TYR A 70 5.70 5.22 -5.28
N PHE A 71 5.33 5.67 -6.47
CA PHE A 71 5.94 5.18 -7.70
C PHE A 71 7.13 6.05 -8.08
N LYS A 72 8.21 5.42 -8.52
CA LYS A 72 9.37 6.09 -9.12
C LYS A 72 9.86 5.26 -10.30
N GLN A 73 9.88 5.86 -11.48
CA GLN A 73 10.21 5.19 -12.73
C GLN A 73 9.37 3.91 -12.95
N GLY A 74 8.08 3.97 -12.61
CA GLY A 74 7.15 2.85 -12.73
C GLY A 74 7.35 1.72 -11.72
N GLN A 75 8.24 1.87 -10.73
CA GLN A 75 8.40 0.89 -9.64
C GLN A 75 7.72 1.38 -8.36
N LEU A 76 6.98 0.47 -7.71
CA LEU A 76 6.47 0.71 -6.36
C LEU A 76 7.61 0.59 -5.36
N VAL A 77 7.83 1.66 -4.60
CA VAL A 77 8.85 1.73 -3.55
C VAL A 77 8.26 2.32 -2.28
N ALA A 78 8.88 2.01 -1.15
CA ALA A 78 8.52 2.56 0.15
C ALA A 78 9.67 3.38 0.75
N VAL A 79 9.31 4.45 1.45
CA VAL A 79 10.26 5.31 2.15
C VAL A 79 10.88 4.55 3.32
N ASP A 80 12.20 4.70 3.49
CA ASP A 80 12.86 4.25 4.72
C ASP A 80 12.39 5.11 5.90
N PRO A 81 11.74 4.54 6.92
CA PRO A 81 11.26 5.30 8.08
C PRO A 81 12.40 5.94 8.89
N VAL A 82 13.64 5.44 8.76
CA VAL A 82 14.80 5.97 9.49
C VAL A 82 15.47 7.12 8.73
N SER A 83 15.86 6.89 7.48
CA SER A 83 16.58 7.88 6.67
C SER A 83 15.70 8.80 5.83
N GLY A 84 14.38 8.54 5.79
CA GLY A 84 13.41 9.36 5.08
C GLY A 84 13.51 9.28 3.56
N PRO A 85 12.88 10.21 2.83
CA PRO A 85 12.81 10.21 1.36
C PRO A 85 14.16 10.37 0.64
N SER A 86 15.18 10.89 1.34
CA SER A 86 16.54 11.08 0.82
C SER A 86 17.41 9.82 0.89
N GLY A 87 16.96 8.79 1.62
CA GLY A 87 17.67 7.53 1.77
C GLY A 87 17.41 6.52 0.66
N GLN A 88 17.98 5.32 0.82
CA GLN A 88 17.68 4.20 -0.05
C GLN A 88 16.26 3.71 0.22
N ALA A 89 15.42 3.72 -0.82
CA ALA A 89 14.05 3.25 -0.72
C ALA A 89 13.99 1.72 -0.61
N TYR A 90 12.97 1.22 0.08
CA TYR A 90 12.61 -0.18 0.09
C TYR A 90 11.88 -0.52 -1.21
N ARG A 91 12.25 -1.61 -1.86
CA ARG A 91 11.59 -2.05 -3.09
C ARG A 91 10.44 -2.98 -2.74
N ALA A 92 9.25 -2.69 -3.24
CA ALA A 92 8.14 -3.63 -3.09
C ALA A 92 8.38 -4.87 -3.94
N LEU A 93 7.91 -6.02 -3.44
CA LEU A 93 7.97 -7.28 -4.15
C LEU A 93 6.80 -8.19 -3.79
N VAL A 94 6.49 -9.08 -4.72
CA VAL A 94 5.83 -10.35 -4.42
C VAL A 94 6.90 -11.44 -4.37
N ASN A 95 7.13 -11.96 -3.18
CA ASN A 95 8.11 -13.01 -2.92
C ASN A 95 7.50 -14.39 -3.19
N THR A 96 7.36 -14.74 -4.47
CA THR A 96 6.94 -16.10 -4.86
C THR A 96 8.09 -17.09 -4.63
N LEU A 97 7.81 -18.30 -4.18
CA LEU A 97 8.84 -19.31 -3.91
C LEU A 97 8.97 -20.28 -5.09
N GLN A 98 10.14 -20.86 -5.27
CA GLN A 98 10.33 -21.96 -6.21
C GLN A 98 9.54 -23.18 -5.72
N SER A 99 8.75 -23.76 -6.61
CA SER A 99 8.03 -25.01 -6.36
C SER A 99 8.95 -26.22 -6.49
N GLY A 100 8.49 -27.38 -6.01
CA GLY A 100 9.25 -28.64 -6.11
C GLY A 100 9.55 -29.11 -7.53
N THR A 101 8.93 -28.51 -8.56
CA THR A 101 9.18 -28.79 -9.99
C THR A 101 10.20 -27.85 -10.62
N GLY A 102 10.81 -26.95 -9.83
CA GLY A 102 11.81 -26.00 -10.31
C GLY A 102 11.25 -24.73 -10.94
N THR A 103 9.93 -24.57 -11.03
CA THR A 103 9.27 -23.34 -11.51
C THR A 103 8.85 -22.43 -10.37
N CYS A 104 8.71 -21.13 -10.60
CA CYS A 104 8.19 -20.20 -9.59
C CYS A 104 6.69 -20.41 -9.36
N ALA A 105 6.26 -20.34 -8.11
CA ALA A 105 4.87 -20.46 -7.72
C ALA A 105 4.01 -19.31 -8.28
N THR A 106 2.71 -19.56 -8.41
CA THR A 106 1.68 -18.58 -8.83
C THR A 106 1.16 -17.73 -7.67
N PHE A 107 1.80 -17.80 -6.52
CA PHE A 107 1.47 -17.04 -5.32
C PHE A 107 2.75 -16.66 -4.57
N GLY A 108 2.68 -15.61 -3.77
CA GLY A 108 3.81 -15.16 -2.96
C GLY A 108 3.41 -14.12 -1.94
N GLN A 109 4.25 -13.95 -0.93
CA GLN A 109 4.03 -12.94 0.10
C GLN A 109 4.34 -11.56 -0.46
N PHE A 110 3.44 -10.61 -0.27
CA PHE A 110 3.69 -9.20 -0.58
C PHE A 110 4.50 -8.56 0.55
N GLY A 111 5.48 -7.74 0.19
CA GLY A 111 6.10 -6.84 1.13
C GLY A 111 7.19 -5.99 0.49
N THR A 112 8.16 -5.60 1.30
CA THR A 112 9.24 -4.72 0.86
C THR A 112 10.60 -5.27 1.28
N VAL A 113 11.64 -4.98 0.50
CA VAL A 113 13.02 -5.36 0.82
C VAL A 113 13.94 -4.16 0.72
N PHE A 114 14.87 -4.06 1.65
CA PHE A 114 15.97 -3.10 1.55
C PHE A 114 17.02 -3.65 0.59
N GLY A 115 17.17 -3.02 -0.59
CA GLY A 115 18.08 -3.51 -1.63
C GLY A 115 17.43 -4.59 -2.52
N SER A 116 17.90 -5.83 -2.42
CA SER A 116 17.45 -6.96 -3.25
C SER A 116 17.25 -8.25 -2.45
N SER A 117 16.36 -9.09 -2.95
CA SER A 117 16.16 -10.48 -2.51
C SER A 117 17.07 -11.42 -3.29
N SER A 118 17.63 -12.42 -2.62
CA SER A 118 18.33 -13.56 -3.23
C SER A 118 17.37 -14.56 -3.90
N ASN A 119 16.06 -14.42 -3.66
CA ASN A 119 15.06 -15.26 -4.28
C ASN A 119 14.86 -14.89 -5.75
N LYS A 120 15.21 -15.82 -6.65
CA LYS A 120 15.07 -15.65 -8.11
C LYS A 120 13.61 -15.57 -8.58
N CYS A 121 12.66 -16.02 -7.76
CA CYS A 121 11.23 -15.96 -8.01
C CYS A 121 10.57 -14.68 -7.44
N ALA A 122 11.33 -13.83 -6.74
CA ALA A 122 10.82 -12.54 -6.30
C ALA A 122 10.59 -11.61 -7.49
N SER A 123 9.41 -11.01 -7.54
CA SER A 123 9.00 -10.09 -8.60
C SER A 123 8.79 -8.68 -8.04
N TYR A 124 9.50 -7.70 -8.60
CA TYR A 124 9.52 -6.30 -8.13
C TYR A 124 8.73 -5.35 -9.03
N SER A 125 8.66 -5.68 -10.31
CA SER A 125 8.20 -4.81 -11.38
C SER A 125 7.00 -5.48 -12.02
N THR A 126 5.80 -4.92 -11.78
CA THR A 126 4.46 -5.37 -12.24
C THR A 126 3.35 -4.74 -11.40
N PHE A 127 3.69 -4.01 -10.32
CA PHE A 127 2.74 -3.21 -9.59
C PHE A 127 2.20 -2.07 -10.45
N GLY A 128 0.91 -1.81 -10.35
CA GLY A 128 0.23 -0.70 -10.99
C GLY A 128 -0.84 -0.12 -10.07
N LEU A 129 -1.38 1.04 -10.47
CA LEU A 129 -2.54 1.63 -9.84
C LEU A 129 -3.73 1.49 -10.79
N GLN A 130 -4.80 0.89 -10.28
CA GLN A 130 -6.08 0.84 -10.99
C GLN A 130 -7.06 1.76 -10.26
N SER A 131 -7.58 2.75 -10.99
CA SER A 131 -8.60 3.64 -10.44
C SER A 131 -9.88 2.85 -10.20
N ASN A 132 -10.49 2.99 -9.02
CA ASN A 132 -11.81 2.42 -8.78
C ASN A 132 -12.85 3.30 -9.48
N SER A 133 -13.51 2.77 -10.50
CA SER A 133 -14.54 3.48 -11.27
C SER A 133 -15.85 3.66 -10.50
N GLU A 134 -16.05 2.94 -9.40
CA GLU A 134 -17.34 2.86 -8.67
C GLU A 134 -17.32 3.65 -7.35
N ASN A 135 -16.15 4.00 -6.81
CA ASN A 135 -16.07 4.73 -5.55
C ASN A 135 -14.92 5.75 -5.54
N SER A 136 -15.25 7.02 -5.81
CA SER A 136 -14.30 8.14 -5.84
C SER A 136 -13.79 8.59 -4.47
N GLN A 137 -14.29 8.00 -3.36
CA GLN A 137 -13.84 8.33 -2.01
C GLN A 137 -12.57 7.56 -1.61
N LEU A 138 -12.37 6.35 -2.14
CA LEU A 138 -11.13 5.60 -1.98
C LEU A 138 -10.23 5.91 -3.17
N GLY A 139 -8.91 5.98 -2.95
CA GLY A 139 -7.95 6.21 -4.04
C GLY A 139 -7.93 5.07 -5.06
N ALA A 140 -6.91 5.05 -5.93
CA ALA A 140 -6.66 3.87 -6.75
C ALA A 140 -6.33 2.67 -5.85
N HIS A 141 -6.66 1.45 -6.26
CA HIS A 141 -6.12 0.25 -5.59
C HIS A 141 -4.86 -0.23 -6.31
N ILE A 142 -4.01 -0.91 -5.56
CA ILE A 142 -2.82 -1.51 -6.14
C ILE A 142 -3.17 -2.83 -6.81
N VAL A 143 -2.62 -3.04 -8.00
CA VAL A 143 -2.69 -4.29 -8.75
C VAL A 143 -1.30 -4.83 -8.94
N PHE A 144 -1.19 -6.14 -9.15
CA PHE A 144 0.06 -6.79 -9.47
C PHE A 144 -0.15 -7.71 -10.67
N ASN A 145 0.61 -7.47 -11.75
CA ASN A 145 0.53 -8.22 -13.01
C ASN A 145 -0.87 -8.25 -13.67
N TRP A 146 -1.77 -7.34 -13.26
CA TRP A 146 -3.15 -7.21 -13.78
C TRP A 146 -3.96 -8.51 -13.77
N THR A 147 -3.54 -9.46 -12.93
CA THR A 147 -4.11 -10.80 -12.78
C THR A 147 -4.17 -11.10 -11.29
N GLY A 148 -5.02 -12.03 -10.84
CA GLY A 148 -5.04 -12.47 -9.45
C GLY A 148 -5.58 -11.43 -8.47
N SER A 149 -5.31 -11.63 -7.18
CA SER A 149 -5.77 -10.74 -6.11
C SER A 149 -4.88 -10.81 -4.88
N PHE A 150 -5.00 -9.82 -4.00
CA PHE A 150 -4.38 -9.84 -2.69
C PHE A 150 -5.28 -10.55 -1.67
N TYR A 151 -4.64 -11.20 -0.72
CA TYR A 151 -5.27 -12.00 0.31
C TYR A 151 -4.59 -11.76 1.65
N LEU A 152 -5.39 -11.81 2.71
CA LEU A 152 -4.92 -11.78 4.07
C LEU A 152 -4.88 -13.20 4.62
N CYS A 153 -3.70 -13.66 5.01
CA CYS A 153 -3.47 -15.02 5.46
C CYS A 153 -2.92 -15.06 6.89
N GLY A 154 -3.31 -16.11 7.63
CA GLY A 154 -2.76 -16.42 8.94
C GLY A 154 -3.17 -15.45 10.06
N ALA A 155 -2.76 -15.79 11.29
CA ALA A 155 -3.06 -15.00 12.48
C ALA A 155 -2.33 -13.65 12.52
N GLN A 156 -1.16 -13.56 11.88
CA GLN A 156 -0.35 -12.34 11.79
C GLN A 156 -0.84 -11.37 10.71
N LYS A 157 -1.92 -11.72 9.98
CA LYS A 157 -2.52 -10.88 8.95
C LYS A 157 -1.48 -10.49 7.90
N GLU A 158 -0.84 -11.51 7.34
CA GLU A 158 0.17 -11.39 6.29
C GLU A 158 -0.50 -11.20 4.94
N VAL A 159 0.07 -10.31 4.12
CA VAL A 159 -0.48 -10.05 2.79
C VAL A 159 0.16 -10.98 1.78
N TYR A 160 -0.66 -11.71 1.05
CA TYR A 160 -0.27 -12.60 -0.04
C TYR A 160 -0.89 -12.12 -1.34
N TYR A 161 -0.14 -12.22 -2.43
CA TYR A 161 -0.69 -12.19 -3.77
C TYR A 161 -0.89 -13.62 -4.25
N LYS A 162 -2.04 -13.89 -4.87
CA LYS A 162 -2.35 -15.18 -5.48
C LYS A 162 -2.98 -14.97 -6.85
N VAL A 163 -2.49 -15.70 -7.86
CA VAL A 163 -3.14 -15.76 -9.18
C VAL A 163 -4.49 -16.48 -9.07
N ASN A 164 -4.53 -17.65 -8.42
CA ASN A 164 -5.77 -18.37 -8.13
C ASN A 164 -6.04 -18.39 -6.61
N PRO A 165 -7.31 -18.27 -6.16
CA PRO A 165 -7.65 -18.27 -4.73
C PRO A 165 -7.16 -19.51 -3.96
N ALA A 166 -7.16 -20.67 -4.63
CA ALA A 166 -6.76 -21.96 -4.08
C ALA A 166 -5.25 -22.16 -3.96
N ASP A 167 -4.45 -21.27 -4.55
CA ASP A 167 -2.99 -21.40 -4.54
C ASP A 167 -2.42 -21.01 -3.18
N GLY A 168 -1.39 -21.74 -2.74
CA GLY A 168 -0.61 -21.41 -1.55
C GLY A 168 -1.35 -21.60 -0.21
N PRO A 169 -1.13 -20.72 0.78
CA PRO A 169 -1.68 -20.92 2.12
C PRO A 169 -3.21 -20.93 2.12
N SER A 170 -3.81 -21.84 2.87
CA SER A 170 -5.27 -21.90 3.05
C SER A 170 -5.74 -20.92 4.14
N GLY A 171 -7.06 -20.73 4.25
CA GLY A 171 -7.65 -19.87 5.28
C GLY A 171 -7.39 -18.38 5.09
N CYS A 172 -7.23 -17.95 3.83
CA CYS A 172 -7.03 -16.53 3.52
C CYS A 172 -8.34 -15.85 3.11
N THR A 173 -8.47 -14.58 3.45
CA THR A 173 -9.59 -13.73 3.01
C THR A 173 -9.12 -12.78 1.92
N GLN A 174 -9.86 -12.64 0.83
CA GLN A 174 -9.51 -11.70 -0.24
C GLN A 174 -9.60 -10.27 0.29
N ILE A 175 -8.63 -9.44 -0.10
CA ILE A 175 -8.57 -8.02 0.25
C ILE A 175 -8.23 -7.18 -0.98
N GLU A 176 -8.56 -5.90 -0.91
CA GLU A 176 -8.04 -4.89 -1.83
C GLU A 176 -7.14 -3.93 -1.06
N LEU A 177 -6.12 -3.35 -1.71
CA LEU A 177 -5.20 -2.41 -1.07
C LEU A 177 -5.34 -1.05 -1.74
N TYR A 178 -6.06 -0.14 -1.10
CA TYR A 178 -6.35 1.20 -1.62
C TYR A 178 -5.29 2.22 -1.24
N THR A 179 -5.00 3.17 -2.13
CA THR A 179 -4.16 4.31 -1.83
C THR A 179 -4.90 5.33 -0.96
N LEU A 180 -4.25 5.77 0.11
CA LEU A 180 -4.68 6.90 0.92
C LEU A 180 -3.57 7.95 0.91
N PRO A 181 -3.79 9.16 0.38
CA PRO A 181 -2.74 10.18 0.30
C PRO A 181 -2.11 10.52 1.65
N VAL A 182 -0.79 10.66 1.68
CA VAL A 182 -0.09 11.28 2.82
C VAL A 182 -0.18 12.79 2.65
N VAL A 183 -0.73 13.48 3.65
CA VAL A 183 -0.96 14.92 3.60
C VAL A 183 -0.09 15.68 4.61
N GLN A 184 0.21 16.94 4.30
CA GLN A 184 0.89 17.91 5.17
C GLN A 184 0.25 19.29 5.08
#